data_AF-A0A496S2U8-F1
#
_entry.id   AF-A0A496S2U8-F1
#
_cell.length_a   1.000
_cell.length_b   1.000
_cell.length_c   1.000
_cell.angle_alpha   90.00
_cell.angle_beta   90.00
_cell.angle_gamma   90.00
#
_symmetry.space_group_name_H-M   'P 1'
#
loop_
_entity.id
_entity.type
_entity.pdbx_description
1 polymer ?
#
loop_
_entity_poly.entity_id
_entity_poly.type
_entity_poly.pdbx_seq_one_letter_code
_entity_poly.pdbx_strand_id
1 'polypeptide(L)'
;MPATFQDVNWLDIFFIILLLGMVYKGLKTGVSGQILSMMGLFVLIFVSIGYYGLLSEAIFGFLLQGWAKPLSFFFIGITIFIVIRVLERVFKIVGEEELATIERVGGVLVASFRAFILFGVIGIQLLLTPLDSMHLSAAEGSKVCMFFVNMDAQIYSWMTGTIGVFRKEQKDEVLERILVSTKKR
;
A
#
# COMPACT_ATOMS: atom_id res chain seq x y z
N MET A 1 9.52 12.55 33.62
CA MET A 1 9.27 13.64 32.66
C MET A 1 8.33 13.10 31.60
N PRO A 2 7.19 13.75 31.29
CA PRO A 2 6.22 13.18 30.36
C PRO A 2 6.78 13.24 28.94
N ALA A 3 7.23 12.09 28.45
CA ALA A 3 7.57 11.86 27.06
C ALA A 3 6.25 11.72 26.28
N THR A 4 5.76 12.79 25.68
CA THR A 4 4.54 12.70 24.86
C THR A 4 4.63 13.37 23.50
N PHE A 5 5.69 14.16 23.22
CA PHE A 5 5.83 14.84 21.92
C PHE A 5 7.20 14.69 21.22
N GLN A 6 8.21 14.11 21.88
CA GLN A 6 9.52 13.88 21.23
C GLN A 6 9.60 12.57 20.42
N ASP A 7 8.65 11.66 20.61
CA ASP A 7 8.62 10.35 19.93
C ASP A 7 7.68 10.31 18.73
N VAL A 8 7.08 11.44 18.34
CA VAL A 8 6.19 11.48 17.16
C VAL A 8 7.06 11.52 15.90
N ASN A 9 7.09 10.40 15.18
CA ASN A 9 7.83 10.30 13.93
C ASN A 9 7.16 11.17 12.85
N TRP A 10 7.97 11.83 12.02
CA TRP A 10 7.47 12.62 10.89
C TRP A 10 6.58 11.79 9.95
N LEU A 11 6.85 10.49 9.86
CA LEU A 11 6.11 9.53 9.03
C LEU A 11 4.70 9.26 9.60
N ASP A 12 4.52 9.32 10.92
CA ASP A 12 3.20 9.20 11.54
C ASP A 12 2.34 10.43 11.23
N ILE A 13 2.94 11.63 11.28
CA ILE A 13 2.26 12.88 10.90
C ILE A 13 1.84 12.83 9.44
N PHE A 14 2.73 12.35 8.56
CA PHE A 14 2.43 12.16 7.14
C PHE A 14 1.22 11.23 6.92
N PHE A 15 1.16 10.09 7.62
CA PHE A 15 0.01 9.19 7.53
C PHE A 15 -1.29 9.79 8.08
N ILE A 16 -1.23 10.56 9.18
CA ILE A 16 -2.42 11.25 9.71
C ILE A 16 -3.00 12.22 8.67
N ILE A 17 -2.14 13.03 8.02
CA ILE A 17 -2.58 13.97 6.98
C ILE A 17 -3.23 13.24 5.81
N LEU A 18 -2.60 12.16 5.33
CA LEU A 18 -3.16 11.36 4.25
C LEU A 18 -4.49 10.69 4.63
N LEU A 19 -4.63 10.24 5.88
CA LEU A 19 -5.84 9.59 6.38
C LEU A 19 -7.00 10.59 6.37
N LEU A 20 -6.78 11.80 6.91
CA LEU A 20 -7.77 12.86 6.88
C LEU A 20 -8.19 13.21 5.45
N GLY A 21 -7.22 13.33 4.53
CA GLY A 21 -7.49 13.57 3.11
C GLY A 21 -8.32 12.46 2.46
N MET A 22 -8.04 11.19 2.78
CA MET A 22 -8.79 10.05 2.25
C MET A 22 -10.21 9.97 2.82
N VAL A 23 -10.38 10.20 4.13
CA VAL A 23 -11.71 10.25 4.78
C VAL A 23 -12.55 11.37 4.17
N TYR A 24 -11.97 12.56 3.99
CA TYR A 24 -12.66 13.68 3.34
C TYR A 24 -13.12 13.36 1.92
N LYS A 25 -12.24 12.72 1.12
CA LYS A 25 -12.60 12.26 -0.23
C LYS A 25 -13.67 11.16 -0.19
N GLY A 26 -13.64 10.30 0.82
CA GLY A 26 -14.60 9.22 1.03
C GLY A 26 -16.02 9.74 1.26
N LEU A 27 -16.16 10.78 2.09
CA LEU A 27 -17.43 11.47 2.34
C LEU A 27 -18.07 12.02 1.06
N LYS A 28 -17.26 12.49 0.11
CA LYS A 28 -17.73 13.09 -1.15
C LYS A 28 -18.07 12.07 -2.24
N THR A 29 -17.40 10.93 -2.25
CA THR A 29 -17.49 9.96 -3.36
C THR A 29 -18.54 8.87 -3.08
N GLY A 30 -18.86 8.59 -1.81
CA GLY A 30 -19.74 7.49 -1.45
C GLY A 30 -19.08 6.10 -1.57
N VAL A 31 -19.83 5.04 -1.27
CA VAL A 31 -19.36 3.63 -1.36
C VAL A 31 -19.15 3.21 -2.82
N SER A 32 -20.18 3.41 -3.64
CA SER A 32 -20.27 2.87 -5.01
C SER A 32 -19.07 3.29 -5.86
N GLY A 33 -18.70 4.56 -5.80
CA GLY A 33 -17.54 5.12 -6.52
C GLY A 33 -16.17 4.68 -6.00
N GLN A 34 -16.10 3.90 -4.91
CA GLN A 34 -14.85 3.47 -4.29
C GLN A 34 -14.59 1.96 -4.34
N ILE A 35 -15.61 1.14 -4.61
CA ILE A 35 -15.47 -0.33 -4.64
C ILE A 35 -14.40 -0.76 -5.63
N LEU A 36 -14.42 -0.23 -6.86
CA LEU A 36 -13.45 -0.60 -7.89
C LEU A 36 -12.01 -0.20 -7.49
N SER A 37 -11.88 0.99 -6.89
CA SER A 37 -10.61 1.49 -6.34
C SER A 37 -10.07 0.56 -5.26
N MET A 38 -10.94 0.04 -4.39
CA MET A 38 -10.59 -0.87 -3.31
C MET A 38 -10.16 -2.23 -3.84
N MET A 39 -10.89 -2.81 -4.80
CA MET A 39 -10.47 -4.04 -5.49
C MET A 39 -9.10 -3.88 -6.15
N GLY A 40 -8.88 -2.71 -6.77
CA GLY A 40 -7.61 -2.35 -7.36
C GLY A 40 -6.45 -2.36 -6.37
N LEU A 41 -6.66 -1.97 -5.11
CA LEU A 41 -5.62 -2.05 -4.08
C LEU A 41 -5.26 -3.49 -3.67
N PHE A 42 -6.22 -4.41 -3.68
CA PHE A 42 -5.90 -5.83 -3.44
C PHE A 42 -5.04 -6.39 -4.58
N VAL A 43 -5.39 -6.07 -5.83
CA VAL A 43 -4.57 -6.43 -6.99
C VAL A 43 -3.18 -5.79 -6.90
N LEU A 44 -3.12 -4.53 -6.45
CA LEU A 44 -1.87 -3.82 -6.22
C LEU A 44 -0.97 -4.58 -5.24
N ILE A 45 -1.44 -4.87 -4.02
CA ILE A 45 -0.66 -5.65 -3.02
C ILE A 45 -0.18 -6.96 -3.64
N PHE A 46 -1.10 -7.70 -4.25
CA PHE A 46 -0.84 -9.05 -4.72
C PHE A 46 0.24 -9.08 -5.80
N VAL A 47 0.12 -8.22 -6.80
CA VAL A 47 1.05 -8.17 -7.93
C VAL A 47 2.35 -7.48 -7.53
N SER A 48 2.30 -6.41 -6.74
CA SER A 48 3.52 -5.68 -6.34
C SER A 48 4.42 -6.56 -5.47
N ILE A 49 3.89 -7.20 -4.41
CA ILE A 49 4.67 -8.09 -3.54
C ILE A 49 5.12 -9.35 -4.28
N GLY A 50 4.27 -9.90 -5.15
CA GLY A 50 4.58 -11.13 -5.89
C GLY A 50 5.66 -10.96 -6.97
N TYR A 51 5.70 -9.80 -7.64
CA TYR A 51 6.51 -9.64 -8.87
C TYR A 51 7.60 -8.57 -8.81
N TYR A 52 7.70 -7.75 -7.75
CA TYR A 52 8.74 -6.70 -7.72
C TYR A 52 10.16 -7.28 -7.83
N GLY A 53 10.42 -8.45 -7.22
CA GLY A 53 11.72 -9.11 -7.28
C GLY A 53 12.09 -9.55 -8.71
N LEU A 54 11.17 -10.27 -9.36
CA LEU A 54 11.35 -10.72 -10.74
C LEU A 54 11.53 -9.56 -11.71
N LEU A 55 10.72 -8.50 -11.56
CA LEU A 55 10.84 -7.30 -12.40
C LEU A 55 12.17 -6.58 -12.16
N SER A 56 12.63 -6.54 -10.91
CA SER A 56 13.91 -5.91 -10.54
C SER A 56 15.09 -6.62 -11.19
N GLU A 57 15.07 -7.94 -11.27
CA GLU A 57 16.13 -8.72 -11.92
C GLU A 57 16.07 -8.60 -13.45
N ALA A 58 14.87 -8.63 -14.03
CA ALA A 58 14.69 -8.63 -15.48
C ALA A 58 14.99 -7.29 -16.16
N ILE A 59 14.58 -6.16 -15.55
CA ILE A 59 14.64 -4.84 -16.19
C ILE A 59 15.72 -3.96 -15.57
N PHE A 60 15.77 -3.90 -14.24
CA PHE A 60 16.56 -2.89 -13.53
C PHE A 60 17.87 -3.42 -12.94
N GLY A 61 18.09 -4.74 -12.97
CA GLY A 61 19.19 -5.42 -12.31
C GLY A 61 20.57 -4.99 -12.84
N PHE A 62 20.64 -4.60 -14.11
CA PHE A 62 21.88 -4.15 -14.75
C PHE A 62 22.15 -2.64 -14.57
N LEU A 63 21.10 -1.81 -14.44
CA LEU A 63 21.24 -0.35 -14.48
C LEU A 63 21.32 0.30 -13.10
N LEU A 64 20.64 -0.27 -12.09
CA LEU A 64 20.39 0.43 -10.82
C LEU A 64 20.36 -0.55 -9.63
N GLN A 65 21.47 -1.24 -9.33
CA GLN A 65 21.51 -2.34 -8.35
C GLN A 65 20.85 -2.02 -6.98
N GLY A 66 21.03 -0.80 -6.45
CA GLY A 66 20.42 -0.38 -5.19
C GLY A 66 18.96 0.10 -5.31
N TRP A 67 18.55 0.57 -6.48
CA TRP A 67 17.22 1.15 -6.73
C TRP A 67 16.29 0.22 -7.52
N ALA A 68 16.78 -0.93 -7.99
CA ALA A 68 16.04 -1.84 -8.86
C ALA A 68 14.74 -2.33 -8.21
N LYS A 69 14.79 -2.75 -6.94
CA LYS A 69 13.62 -3.24 -6.19
C LYS A 69 12.58 -2.14 -5.91
N PRO A 70 12.92 -0.99 -5.31
CA PRO A 70 11.94 0.06 -5.06
C PRO A 70 11.39 0.66 -6.36
N LEU A 71 12.20 0.77 -7.42
CA LEU A 71 11.69 1.21 -8.74
C LEU A 71 10.74 0.20 -9.35
N SER A 72 11.03 -1.09 -9.24
CA SER A 72 10.14 -2.15 -9.74
C SER A 72 8.80 -2.15 -9.01
N PHE A 73 8.84 -2.09 -7.68
CA PHE A 73 7.62 -2.02 -6.87
C PHE A 73 6.80 -0.77 -7.21
N PHE A 74 7.46 0.39 -7.31
CA PHE A 74 6.82 1.64 -7.71
C PHE A 74 6.23 1.59 -9.13
N PHE A 75 6.96 1.01 -10.09
CA PHE A 75 6.53 0.89 -11.47
C PHE A 75 5.30 -0.03 -11.62
N ILE A 76 5.30 -1.18 -10.93
CA ILE A 76 4.11 -2.05 -10.83
C ILE A 76 2.95 -1.25 -10.24
N GLY A 77 3.22 -0.50 -9.17
CA GLY A 77 2.19 0.30 -8.51
C GLY A 77 1.55 1.36 -9.38
N ILE A 78 2.37 2.14 -10.11
CA ILE A 78 1.88 3.11 -11.09
C ILE A 78 1.08 2.43 -12.18
N THR A 79 1.58 1.31 -12.72
CA THR A 79 0.92 0.59 -13.81
C THR A 79 -0.47 0.14 -13.39
N ILE A 80 -0.59 -0.49 -12.23
CA ILE A 80 -1.87 -0.95 -11.68
C ILE A 80 -2.78 0.23 -11.38
N PHE A 81 -2.25 1.31 -10.79
CA PHE A 81 -3.03 2.53 -10.54
C PHE A 81 -3.60 3.12 -11.83
N ILE A 82 -2.82 3.22 -12.91
CA ILE A 82 -3.28 3.71 -14.20
C ILE A 82 -4.39 2.81 -14.74
N VAL A 83 -4.20 1.48 -14.71
CA VAL A 83 -5.22 0.52 -15.16
C VAL A 83 -6.52 0.71 -14.38
N ILE A 84 -6.47 0.78 -13.05
CA ILE A 84 -7.65 1.00 -12.21
C ILE A 84 -8.34 2.32 -12.56
N ARG A 85 -7.57 3.42 -12.75
CA ARG A 85 -8.15 4.72 -13.12
C ARG A 85 -8.84 4.71 -14.47
N VAL A 86 -8.27 3.99 -15.45
CA VAL A 86 -8.90 3.80 -16.75
C VAL A 86 -10.19 2.99 -16.58
N LEU A 87 -10.16 1.88 -15.84
CA LEU A 87 -11.36 1.09 -15.57
C LEU A 87 -12.42 1.91 -14.83
N GLU A 88 -12.06 2.66 -13.79
CA GLU A 88 -12.95 3.56 -13.07
C GLU A 88 -13.66 4.48 -14.06
N ARG A 89 -12.93 5.15 -14.96
CA ARG A 89 -13.52 6.06 -15.94
C ARG A 89 -14.44 5.36 -16.93
N VAL A 90 -14.08 4.17 -17.39
CA VAL A 90 -14.90 3.38 -18.32
C VAL A 90 -16.20 2.91 -17.66
N PHE A 91 -16.15 2.52 -16.38
CA PHE A 91 -17.32 2.03 -15.64
C PHE A 91 -18.15 3.15 -14.98
N LYS A 92 -17.65 4.39 -14.88
CA LYS A 92 -18.34 5.52 -14.24
C LYS A 92 -19.50 6.12 -15.06
N ILE A 93 -20.17 5.32 -15.89
CA ILE A 93 -21.28 5.74 -16.76
C ILE A 93 -22.61 5.83 -15.96
N VAL A 94 -22.64 5.46 -14.68
CA VAL A 94 -23.85 5.54 -13.85
C VAL A 94 -23.84 6.83 -13.02
N GLY A 95 -24.92 7.60 -13.14
CA GLY A 95 -25.04 9.04 -12.89
C GLY A 95 -24.81 9.53 -11.46
N GLU A 96 -24.59 10.85 -11.38
CA GLU A 96 -24.53 11.63 -10.14
C GLU A 96 -25.93 11.74 -9.52
N GLU A 97 -26.38 10.66 -8.88
CA GLU A 97 -27.52 10.74 -7.99
C GLU A 97 -27.10 11.31 -6.64
N GLU A 98 -28.04 12.01 -5.98
CA GLU A 98 -27.84 12.60 -4.67
C GLU A 98 -27.57 11.50 -3.64
N LEU A 99 -26.30 11.31 -3.28
CA LEU A 99 -25.86 10.22 -2.40
C LEU A 99 -26.62 10.24 -1.08
N ALA A 100 -27.33 9.15 -0.77
CA ALA A 100 -27.99 8.96 0.51
C ALA A 100 -26.96 8.99 1.66
N THR A 101 -27.37 9.42 2.86
CA THR A 101 -26.49 9.49 4.03
C THR A 101 -25.78 8.17 4.34
N ILE A 102 -26.44 7.04 4.12
CA ILE A 102 -25.88 5.68 4.28
C ILE A 102 -24.69 5.47 3.32
N GLU A 103 -24.81 5.94 2.08
CA GLU A 103 -23.76 5.80 1.08
C GLU A 103 -22.53 6.65 1.42
N ARG A 104 -22.73 7.82 2.04
CA ARG A 104 -21.62 8.66 2.53
C ARG A 104 -20.89 8.03 3.72
N VAL A 105 -21.63 7.50 4.69
CA VAL A 105 -21.05 6.82 5.87
C VAL A 105 -20.29 5.56 5.45
N GLY A 106 -20.88 4.74 4.58
CA GLY A 106 -20.16 3.59 4.02
C GLY A 106 -18.93 4.03 3.21
N GLY A 107 -19.01 5.15 2.50
CA GLY A 107 -17.90 5.72 1.74
C GLY A 107 -16.71 6.09 2.63
N VAL A 108 -16.95 6.50 3.88
CA VAL A 108 -15.90 6.73 4.88
C VAL A 108 -15.25 5.43 5.31
N LEU A 109 -16.04 4.39 5.62
CA LEU A 109 -15.49 3.10 6.03
C LEU A 109 -14.61 2.49 4.94
N VAL A 110 -15.07 2.53 3.68
CA VAL A 110 -14.30 2.07 2.52
C VAL A 110 -13.05 2.91 2.33
N ALA A 111 -13.14 4.24 2.43
CA ALA A 111 -11.98 5.13 2.29
C ALA A 111 -10.94 4.90 3.40
N SER A 112 -11.38 4.68 4.63
CA SER A 112 -10.52 4.33 5.76
C SER A 112 -9.82 3.01 5.51
N PHE A 113 -10.56 1.95 5.17
CA PHE A 113 -9.98 0.65 4.82
C PHE A 113 -8.97 0.75 3.68
N ARG A 114 -9.29 1.54 2.65
CA ARG A 114 -8.37 1.84 1.55
C ARG A 114 -7.10 2.53 2.03
N ALA A 115 -7.22 3.45 3.00
CA ALA A 115 -6.07 4.13 3.59
C ALA A 115 -5.13 3.16 4.32
N PHE A 116 -5.69 2.20 5.07
CA PHE A 116 -4.90 1.17 5.75
C PHE A 116 -3.99 0.42 4.76
N ILE A 117 -4.56 -0.07 3.67
CA ILE A 117 -3.81 -0.77 2.62
C ILE A 117 -2.79 0.17 1.96
N LEU A 118 -3.20 1.38 1.58
CA LEU A 118 -2.30 2.30 0.90
C LEU A 118 -1.08 2.66 1.78
N PHE A 119 -1.26 2.78 3.09
CA PHE A 119 -0.16 3.04 4.01
C PHE A 119 0.80 1.86 4.14
N GLY A 120 0.29 0.62 4.12
CA GLY A 120 1.15 -0.56 4.09
C GLY A 120 1.99 -0.60 2.82
N VAL A 121 1.38 -0.35 1.66
CA VAL A 121 2.08 -0.27 0.36
C VAL A 121 3.15 0.82 0.37
N ILE A 122 2.85 2.01 0.90
CA ILE A 122 3.83 3.09 1.05
C ILE A 122 4.95 2.66 2.02
N GLY A 123 4.61 2.02 3.13
CA GLY A 123 5.59 1.51 4.10
C GLY A 123 6.53 0.49 3.48
N ILE A 124 6.01 -0.46 2.69
CA ILE A 124 6.81 -1.43 1.95
C ILE A 124 7.75 -0.70 0.98
N GLN A 125 7.24 0.29 0.23
CA GLN A 125 8.07 1.10 -0.66
C GLN A 125 9.21 1.81 0.07
N LEU A 126 8.94 2.37 1.26
CA LEU A 126 9.96 3.02 2.08
C LEU A 126 11.01 2.02 2.59
N LEU A 127 10.60 0.82 3.00
CA LEU A 127 11.51 -0.24 3.45
C LEU A 127 12.39 -0.79 2.32
N LEU A 128 11.88 -0.80 1.08
CA LEU A 128 12.65 -1.17 -0.11
C LEU A 128 13.60 -0.07 -0.58
N THR A 129 13.44 1.16 -0.08
CA THR A 129 14.22 2.31 -0.54
C THR A 129 15.64 2.27 0.03
N PRO A 130 16.69 2.43 -0.79
CA PRO A 130 18.11 2.34 -0.41
C PRO A 130 18.64 3.48 0.50
N LEU A 131 17.81 4.13 1.29
CA LEU A 131 18.16 5.27 2.13
C LEU A 131 18.04 4.89 3.61
N ASP A 132 19.17 4.85 4.33
CA ASP A 132 19.22 4.40 5.73
C ASP A 132 18.31 5.22 6.64
N SER A 133 18.21 6.54 6.42
CA SER A 133 17.32 7.41 7.18
C SER A 133 15.84 7.05 7.01
N MET A 134 15.41 6.66 5.79
CA MET A 134 14.04 6.25 5.54
C MET A 134 13.76 4.88 6.14
N HIS A 135 14.71 3.95 6.01
CA HIS A 135 14.60 2.63 6.60
C HIS A 135 14.52 2.69 8.12
N LEU A 136 15.45 3.38 8.79
CA LEU A 136 15.43 3.57 10.25
C LEU A 136 14.12 4.22 10.71
N SER A 137 13.65 5.25 10.00
CA SER A 137 12.38 5.91 10.32
C SER A 137 11.18 4.97 10.17
N ALA A 138 11.17 4.11 9.16
CA ALA A 138 10.05 3.21 8.86
C ALA A 138 10.05 1.93 9.72
N ALA A 139 11.22 1.28 9.88
CA ALA A 139 11.35 0.00 10.56
C ALA A 139 11.42 0.12 12.08
N GLU A 140 12.17 1.11 12.59
CA GLU A 140 12.45 1.26 14.01
C GLU A 140 11.73 2.47 14.61
N GLY A 141 11.63 3.55 13.83
CA GLY A 141 11.07 4.81 14.28
C GLY A 141 9.55 4.91 14.25
N SER A 142 8.83 4.08 13.49
CA SER A 142 7.37 4.18 13.34
C SER A 142 6.68 2.84 13.54
N LYS A 143 6.01 2.71 14.69
CA LYS A 143 5.14 1.55 14.99
C LYS A 143 3.94 1.49 14.04
N VAL A 144 3.46 2.65 13.60
CA VAL A 144 2.32 2.77 12.70
C VAL A 144 2.66 2.24 11.31
N CYS A 145 3.83 2.59 10.77
CA CYS A 145 4.33 2.06 9.51
C CYS A 145 4.40 0.53 9.53
N MET A 146 5.11 -0.02 10.52
CA MET A 146 5.25 -1.46 10.63
C MET A 146 3.91 -2.15 10.87
N PHE A 147 2.97 -1.54 11.59
CA PHE A 147 1.61 -2.09 11.73
C PHE A 147 0.92 -2.25 10.37
N PHE A 148 0.96 -1.23 9.50
CA PHE A 148 0.34 -1.32 8.18
C PHE A 148 1.08 -2.28 7.23
N VAL A 149 2.41 -2.29 7.25
CA VAL A 149 3.21 -3.27 6.48
C VAL A 149 2.86 -4.71 6.90
N ASN A 150 2.70 -4.94 8.21
CA ASN A 150 2.28 -6.23 8.75
C ASN A 150 0.89 -6.64 8.27
N MET A 151 -0.06 -5.70 8.22
CA MET A 151 -1.41 -5.97 7.71
C MET A 151 -1.37 -6.33 6.23
N ASP A 152 -0.64 -5.60 5.41
CA ASP A 152 -0.53 -5.88 3.97
C ASP A 152 0.12 -7.23 3.70
N ALA A 153 1.17 -7.60 4.45
CA ALA A 153 1.77 -8.92 4.38
C ALA A 153 0.77 -10.03 4.75
N GLN A 154 -0.10 -9.78 5.74
CA GLN A 154 -1.17 -10.71 6.12
C GLN A 154 -2.24 -10.83 5.03
N ILE A 155 -2.67 -9.71 4.45
CA ILE A 155 -3.63 -9.70 3.33
C ILE A 155 -3.05 -10.49 2.16
N TYR A 156 -1.80 -10.25 1.80
CA TYR A 156 -1.10 -10.98 0.75
C TYR A 156 -1.04 -12.50 1.04
N SER A 157 -0.65 -12.89 2.26
CA SER A 157 -0.61 -14.31 2.66
C SER A 157 -1.99 -14.98 2.57
N TRP A 158 -3.04 -14.28 2.99
CA TRP A 158 -4.42 -14.76 2.86
C TRP A 158 -4.84 -14.90 1.39
N MET A 159 -4.51 -13.92 0.54
CA MET A 159 -4.82 -13.95 -0.89
C MET A 159 -4.10 -15.10 -1.60
N THR A 160 -2.80 -15.29 -1.36
CA THR A 160 -2.05 -16.41 -1.97
C THR A 160 -2.58 -17.77 -1.54
N GLY A 161 -2.95 -17.92 -0.26
CA GLY A 161 -3.58 -19.14 0.25
C GLY A 161 -4.96 -19.44 -0.33
N THR A 162 -5.71 -18.42 -0.75
CA THR A 162 -7.07 -18.57 -1.31
C THR A 162 -7.05 -18.76 -2.83
N ILE A 163 -6.20 -18.02 -3.53
CA ILE A 163 -6.17 -17.99 -5.00
C ILE A 163 -5.44 -19.22 -5.57
N GLY A 164 -4.54 -19.85 -4.82
CA GLY A 164 -3.86 -21.09 -5.21
C GLY A 164 -2.87 -20.96 -6.39
N VAL A 165 -2.71 -19.76 -6.95
CA VAL A 165 -1.80 -19.46 -8.06
C VAL A 165 -0.34 -19.35 -7.61
N PHE A 166 -0.10 -18.97 -6.34
CA PHE A 166 1.23 -18.82 -5.78
C PHE A 166 1.48 -19.89 -4.71
N ARG A 167 2.77 -20.16 -4.46
CA ARG A 167 3.17 -20.90 -3.27
C ARG A 167 2.57 -20.17 -2.07
N LYS A 168 1.87 -20.89 -1.19
CA LYS A 168 1.32 -20.33 0.03
C LYS A 168 2.50 -19.82 0.87
N GLU A 169 2.63 -18.50 0.95
CA GLU A 169 3.68 -17.85 1.73
C GLU A 169 3.10 -17.44 3.07
N GLN A 170 3.84 -17.74 4.13
CA GLN A 170 3.45 -17.28 5.47
C GLN A 170 3.77 -15.79 5.60
N LYS A 171 2.98 -15.06 6.39
CA LYS A 171 3.18 -13.63 6.67
C LYS A 171 4.64 -13.32 7.05
N ASP A 172 5.24 -14.16 7.89
CA ASP A 172 6.59 -13.94 8.40
C ASP A 172 7.66 -14.09 7.30
N GLU A 173 7.48 -15.01 6.35
CA GLU A 173 8.36 -15.17 5.18
C GLU A 173 8.28 -13.93 4.26
N VAL A 174 7.08 -13.36 4.10
CA VAL A 174 6.87 -12.15 3.30
C VAL A 174 7.57 -10.96 3.93
N LEU A 175 7.43 -10.78 5.26
CA LEU A 175 8.08 -9.72 6.00
C LEU A 175 9.60 -9.89 6.03
N GLU A 176 10.09 -11.10 6.27
CA GLU A 176 11.51 -11.39 6.23
C GLU A 176 12.07 -11.05 4.85
N ARG A 177 11.41 -11.42 3.76
CA ARG A 177 11.88 -11.06 2.43
C ARG A 177 11.92 -9.55 2.20
N ILE A 178 10.90 -8.81 2.66
CA ILE A 178 10.89 -7.34 2.54
C ILE A 178 12.04 -6.73 3.34
N LEU A 179 12.28 -7.18 4.57
CA LEU A 179 13.33 -6.65 5.45
C LEU A 179 14.75 -7.11 5.07
N VAL A 180 14.92 -8.37 4.65
CA VAL A 180 16.20 -8.96 4.23
C VAL A 180 16.62 -8.43 2.86
N SER A 181 15.66 -8.07 2.00
CA SER A 181 15.97 -7.39 0.74
C SER A 181 16.80 -6.11 0.92
N THR A 182 16.77 -5.55 2.14
CA THR A 182 17.46 -4.34 2.57
C THR A 182 18.83 -4.62 3.23
N LYS A 183 19.03 -5.81 3.83
CA LYS A 183 20.29 -6.20 4.52
C LYS A 183 21.40 -6.71 3.60
N LYS A 184 21.12 -7.07 2.34
CA LYS A 184 22.13 -7.55 1.37
C LYS A 184 23.02 -6.42 0.80
N ARG A 185 23.41 -5.47 1.64
CA ARG A 185 24.39 -4.41 1.36
C ARG A 185 25.68 -4.68 2.12
#